data_AF-A0A9D3UDK8-F1
#
_entry.id   AF-A0A9D3UDK8-F1
#
_cell.length_a   1.000
_cell.length_b   1.000
_cell.length_c   1.000
_cell.angle_alpha   90.00
_cell.angle_beta   90.00
_cell.angle_gamma   90.00
#
_symmetry.space_group_name_H-M   'P 1'
#
loop_
_entity.id
_entity.type
_entity.pdbx_description
1 polymer ?
#
loop_
_entity_poly.entity_id
_entity_poly.type
_entity_poly.pdbx_seq_one_letter_code
_entity_poly.pdbx_strand_id
1 'polypeptide(L)' 'MALGKFNIICVKDLIYEIMIVRPHFKEANNFFWPFNLISRRKGTITSNVEMP' A
#
# COMPACT_ATOMS: atom_id res chain seq x y z
N MET A 1 -16.10 -8.77 14.70
CA MET A 1 -16.18 -9.46 13.40
C MET A 1 -16.21 -8.43 12.28
N ALA A 2 -15.04 -8.01 11.78
CA ALA A 2 -14.93 -6.85 10.87
C ALA A 2 -14.79 -7.23 9.38
N LEU A 3 -14.27 -8.42 9.03
CA LEU A 3 -14.02 -8.81 7.63
C LEU A 3 -15.01 -9.82 7.05
N GLY A 4 -15.55 -10.73 7.88
CA GLY A 4 -16.47 -11.78 7.42
C GLY A 4 -17.81 -11.27 6.87
N LYS A 5 -18.20 -10.02 7.17
CA LYS A 5 -19.43 -9.41 6.65
C LYS A 5 -19.28 -8.86 5.22
N PHE A 6 -18.06 -8.62 4.76
CA PHE A 6 -17.78 -8.00 3.47
C PHE A 6 -17.28 -9.00 2.41
N ASN A 7 -17.38 -10.31 2.67
CA ASN A 7 -16.85 -11.38 1.79
C ASN A 7 -15.34 -11.26 1.50
N ILE A 8 -14.58 -10.53 2.32
CA ILE A 8 -13.12 -10.46 2.19
C ILE A 8 -12.53 -11.59 3.04
N ILE A 9 -12.47 -12.79 2.45
CA ILE A 9 -12.09 -14.02 3.15
C ILE A 9 -10.58 -14.26 3.06
N CYS A 10 -9.93 -13.75 2.00
CA CYS A 10 -8.52 -13.95 1.72
C CYS A 10 -7.83 -12.65 1.28
N VAL A 11 -6.50 -12.63 1.37
CA VAL A 11 -5.65 -11.49 0.94
C VAL A 11 -5.90 -11.09 -0.51
N LYS A 12 -6.27 -12.04 -1.38
CA LYS A 12 -6.58 -11.79 -2.80
C LYS A 12 -7.78 -10.86 -2.97
N ASP A 13 -8.86 -11.06 -2.21
CA ASP A 13 -10.03 -10.18 -2.25
C ASP A 13 -9.70 -8.80 -1.68
N LEU A 14 -8.88 -8.75 -0.63
CA LEU A 14 -8.43 -7.49 -0.03
C LEU A 14 -7.61 -6.64 -1.03
N ILE A 15 -6.70 -7.27 -1.78
CA ILE A 15 -5.92 -6.62 -2.84
C ILE A 15 -6.84 -6.17 -3.98
N TYR A 16 -7.73 -7.05 -4.45
CA TYR A 16 -8.68 -6.73 -5.53
C TYR A 16 -9.58 -5.54 -5.18
N GLU A 17 -10.08 -5.47 -3.95
CA GLU A 17 -10.90 -4.36 -3.42
C GLU A 17 -10.17 -3.01 -3.49
N ILE A 18 -8.87 -3.01 -3.13
CA ILE A 18 -8.01 -1.81 -3.12
C ILE A 18 -7.58 -1.42 -4.53
N MET A 19 -7.23 -2.40 -5.37
CA MET A 19 -6.80 -2.17 -6.75
C MET A 19 -7.91 -1.56 -7.61
N ILE A 20 -9.17 -1.95 -7.37
CA ILE A 20 -10.32 -1.53 -8.17
C ILE A 20 -11.11 -0.41 -7.48
N VAL A 21 -10.69 -0.01 -6.27
CA VAL A 21 -11.34 1.06 -5.47
C VAL A 21 -12.83 0.79 -5.29
N ARG A 22 -13.14 -0.36 -4.69
CA ARG A 22 -14.52 -0.76 -4.38
C ARG A 22 -15.06 0.02 -3.16
N PRO A 23 -16.39 0.06 -2.94
CA PRO A 23 -17.00 0.84 -1.85
C PRO A 23 -16.47 0.54 -0.44
N HIS A 24 -15.87 -0.64 -0.22
CA HIS A 24 -15.25 -1.04 1.05
C HIS A 24 -13.73 -0.76 1.11
N PHE A 25 -13.24 0.16 0.27
CA PHE A 25 -11.82 0.55 0.24
C PHE A 25 -11.29 0.99 1.60
N LYS A 26 -12.11 1.67 2.41
CA LYS A 26 -11.68 2.20 3.70
C LYS A 26 -11.42 1.09 4.72
N GLU A 27 -12.30 0.11 4.81
CA GLU A 27 -12.09 -1.08 5.65
C GLU A 27 -10.90 -1.90 5.18
N ALA A 28 -10.75 -2.11 3.87
CA ALA A 28 -9.63 -2.85 3.31
C ALA A 28 -8.28 -2.15 3.56
N ASN A 29 -8.22 -0.82 3.35
CA ASN A 29 -7.03 -0.02 3.57
C ASN A 29 -6.66 0.10 5.05
N ASN A 30 -7.63 0.11 5.97
CA ASN A 30 -7.37 0.12 7.41
C ASN A 30 -6.88 -1.24 7.93
N PHE A 31 -7.11 -2.33 7.19
CA PHE A 31 -6.59 -3.66 7.51
C PHE A 31 -5.09 -3.78 7.21
N PHE A 32 -4.64 -3.11 6.15
CA PHE A 32 -3.22 -2.90 5.89
C PHE A 32 -2.72 -1.78 6.78
N TRP A 33 -2.25 -2.15 7.98
CA TRP A 33 -1.44 -1.25 8.78
C TRP A 33 -0.41 -0.53 7.89
N PRO A 34 -0.15 0.77 8.06
CA PRO A 34 0.74 1.52 7.20
C PRO A 34 2.07 0.79 7.01
N PHE A 35 2.44 0.59 5.74
CA PHE A 35 3.67 -0.09 5.40
C PHE A 35 4.85 0.71 5.93
N ASN A 36 5.69 0.06 6.73
CA ASN A 36 6.92 0.65 7.23
C ASN A 36 7.96 0.64 6.09
N LEU A 37 7.77 1.54 5.12
CA LEU A 37 8.66 1.69 3.98
C LEU A 37 9.93 2.40 4.45
N ILE A 38 11.06 1.71 4.33
CA ILE A 38 12.36 2.37 4.45
C ILE A 38 12.47 3.47 3.38
N SER A 39 13.03 4.61 3.76
CA SER A 39 13.23 5.74 2.84
C SER A 39 13.93 5.26 1.57
N ARG A 40 13.45 5.71 0.40
CA ARG A 40 14.14 5.46 -0.87
C ARG A 40 15.59 5.90 -0.68
N ARG A 41 16.56 4.98 -0.89
CA ARG A 41 17.97 5.35 -0.96
C ARG A 41 18.05 6.54 -1.92
N LYS A 42 18.50 7.69 -1.40
CA LYS A 42 18.63 8.94 -2.15
C LYS A 42 19.58 8.72 -3.33
N GLY A 43 19.04 8.30 -4.46
CA GLY A 43 19.52 8.69 -5.77
C GLY A 43 18.75 9.94 -6.18
N THR A 44 18.81 11.00 -5.36
CA THR A 44 18.58 12.31 -5.94
C THR A 44 19.66 12.40 -7.00
N ILE A 45 19.28 12.52 -8.26
CA ILE A 45 20.15 13.04 -9.30
C ILE A 45 20.48 14.49 -8.93
N THR A 46 21.19 14.71 -7.82
CA THR A 46 22.12 15.82 -7.75
C THR A 46 23.19 15.39 -8.74
N SER A 47 22.97 15.74 -10.00
CA SER A 47 24.02 16.05 -10.94
C SER A 47 24.84 17.22 -10.37
N ASN A 48 25.52 16.98 -9.25
CA ASN A 48 26.83 17.54 -8.98
C ASN A 48 27.73 16.38 -9.41
N VAL A 49 28.11 16.25 -10.68
CA VAL A 49 29.34 16.88 -11.19
C VAL A 49 30.19 17.44 -10.05
N GLU A 50 30.69 16.55 -9.20
CA GLU A 50 32.05 16.62 -8.65
C GLU A 50 32.43 15.25 -8.11
N MET A 51 32.81 14.39 -9.05
CA MET A 51 33.95 13.51 -8.91
C MET A 51 34.75 13.72 -10.20
N PRO A 52 36.07 13.97 -10.16
CA PRO A 52 36.81 14.99 -9.40
C PRO A 52 36.56 16.44 -9.88
#